data_AF-A0A9D5BZB3-F1
#
_entry.id   AF-A0A9D5BZB3-F1
#
_cell.length_a   1.000
_cell.length_b   1.000
_cell.length_c   1.000
_cell.angle_alpha   90.00
_cell.angle_beta   90.00
_cell.angle_gamma   90.00
#
_symmetry.space_group_name_H-M   'P 1'
#
loop_
_entity.id
_entity.type
_entity.pdbx_description
1 polymer ?
#
loop_
_entity_poly.entity_id
_entity_poly.type
_entity_poly.pdbx_seq_one_letter_code
_entity_poly.pdbx_strand_id
1 'polypeptide(L)'
;MAVSCSLSSLTSSFSSLSFSSHVSSSRRNLSYPCIRISRSAVSLKSIRPIAAATVASPPELEGITLEKYVKTRLPGGFAAQRIIGTGRRKCAIARVVLQEGTGKVIINYRDAKEYLQGNPLWLQYVKTPLLTLGFETSYDVFVKAHGGGLSGQAQAISLGIARALLKVSENHRAPLRKEGLLTRDSRVVERKKVGLKKARKAPQFSKR
;
A
#
# COMPACT_ATOMS: atom_id res chain seq x y z
N MET A 1 8.35 -68.12 -1.38
CA MET A 1 8.31 -69.03 -2.54
C MET A 1 7.75 -68.23 -3.71
N ALA A 2 8.52 -68.14 -4.78
CA ALA A 2 8.25 -67.34 -5.98
C ALA A 2 7.57 -68.17 -7.07
N VAL A 3 6.65 -67.56 -7.82
CA VAL A 3 6.21 -67.90 -9.20
C VAL A 3 5.57 -66.60 -9.75
N SER A 4 6.24 -65.71 -10.50
CA SER A 4 6.65 -65.69 -11.92
C SER A 4 5.51 -65.68 -12.95
N CYS A 5 5.44 -64.59 -13.77
CA CYS A 5 5.08 -64.49 -15.21
C CYS A 5 4.80 -62.99 -15.56
N SER A 6 5.78 -62.19 -16.03
CA SER A 6 6.19 -61.91 -17.44
C SER A 6 5.11 -61.22 -18.30
N LEU A 7 5.16 -59.89 -18.52
CA LEU A 7 5.93 -59.12 -19.54
C LEU A 7 5.27 -59.02 -20.94
N SER A 8 5.32 -57.79 -21.49
CA SER A 8 5.19 -57.37 -22.90
C SER A 8 3.75 -57.27 -23.47
N SER A 9 3.35 -56.34 -24.36
CA SER A 9 3.89 -55.10 -24.94
C SER A 9 2.85 -54.63 -25.99
N LEU A 10 3.12 -53.46 -26.63
CA LEU A 10 2.50 -52.91 -27.87
C LEU A 10 1.37 -51.89 -27.60
N THR A 11 1.59 -50.57 -27.60
CA THR A 11 2.07 -49.66 -28.66
C THR A 11 1.45 -49.90 -30.04
N SER A 12 0.65 -48.94 -30.51
CA SER A 12 0.92 -48.17 -31.75
C SER A 12 -0.27 -47.26 -32.13
N SER A 13 0.02 -45.96 -32.28
CA SER A 13 -0.43 -45.02 -33.33
C SER A 13 -1.91 -45.01 -33.77
N PHE A 14 -2.57 -43.87 -33.97
CA PHE A 14 -2.24 -42.95 -35.07
C PHE A 14 -2.68 -41.51 -34.80
N SER A 15 -1.79 -40.62 -35.20
CA SER A 15 -2.03 -39.21 -35.52
C SER A 15 -2.98 -39.05 -36.71
N SER A 16 -3.90 -38.09 -36.63
CA SER A 16 -4.30 -37.28 -37.79
C SER A 16 -4.97 -35.98 -37.34
N LEU A 17 -4.17 -34.91 -37.35
CA LEU A 17 -4.46 -33.60 -37.95
C LEU A 17 -5.92 -33.08 -37.89
N SER A 18 -6.14 -31.96 -37.22
CA SER A 18 -6.37 -30.69 -37.94
C SER A 18 -6.63 -29.52 -36.98
N PHE A 19 -6.03 -28.42 -37.40
CA PHE A 19 -6.02 -27.10 -36.81
C PHE A 19 -7.40 -26.44 -37.03
N SER A 20 -8.09 -26.05 -35.97
CA SER A 20 -9.07 -24.95 -36.07
C SER A 20 -9.12 -24.15 -34.78
N SER A 21 -8.52 -22.96 -34.89
CA SER A 21 -8.59 -21.87 -33.95
C SER A 21 -10.03 -21.34 -33.82
N HIS A 22 -10.65 -21.49 -32.65
CA HIS A 22 -11.71 -20.61 -32.21
C HIS A 22 -11.29 -19.90 -30.93
N VAL A 23 -10.58 -18.79 -31.15
CA VAL A 23 -10.41 -17.71 -30.17
C VAL A 23 -11.79 -17.13 -29.92
N SER A 24 -12.45 -17.55 -28.83
CA SER A 24 -13.65 -16.88 -28.35
C SER A 24 -13.23 -15.57 -27.68
N SER A 25 -13.24 -14.49 -28.46
CA SER A 25 -13.14 -13.13 -27.96
C SER A 25 -14.48 -12.70 -27.36
N SER A 26 -14.77 -13.11 -26.12
CA SER A 26 -15.82 -12.44 -25.33
C SER A 26 -15.24 -11.18 -24.69
N ARG A 27 -15.15 -10.11 -25.48
CA ARG A 27 -15.08 -8.75 -24.93
C ARG A 27 -16.45 -8.46 -24.33
N ARG A 28 -16.57 -8.52 -23.01
CA ARG A 28 -17.70 -7.87 -22.32
C ARG A 28 -17.50 -6.36 -22.47
N ASN A 29 -18.12 -5.78 -23.50
CA ASN A 29 -18.32 -4.34 -23.61
C ASN A 29 -19.30 -3.93 -22.49
N LEU A 30 -18.77 -3.47 -21.36
CA LEU A 30 -19.55 -2.63 -20.45
C LEU A 30 -19.63 -1.24 -21.07
N SER A 31 -20.67 -1.03 -21.87
CA SER A 31 -21.12 0.29 -22.26
C SER A 31 -21.74 0.97 -21.04
N TYR A 32 -21.01 1.88 -20.41
CA TYR A 32 -21.64 2.82 -19.48
C TYR A 32 -22.42 3.87 -20.29
N PRO A 33 -23.71 4.11 -20.00
CA PRO A 33 -24.43 5.20 -20.63
C PRO A 33 -23.79 6.53 -20.22
N CYS A 34 -23.33 7.29 -21.21
CA CYS A 34 -22.94 8.68 -21.03
C CYS A 34 -24.20 9.48 -20.70
N ILE A 35 -24.44 9.72 -19.42
CA ILE A 35 -25.47 10.66 -18.99
C ILE A 35 -25.02 12.05 -19.45
N ARG A 36 -25.63 12.53 -20.54
CA ARG A 36 -25.63 13.94 -20.92
C ARG A 36 -26.35 14.70 -19.81
N ILE A 37 -25.59 15.29 -18.90
CA ILE A 37 -26.13 16.37 -18.06
C ILE A 37 -26.23 17.58 -18.98
N SER A 38 -27.45 17.85 -19.43
CA SER A 38 -27.83 19.09 -20.09
C SER A 38 -27.44 20.26 -19.18
N ARG A 39 -26.57 21.14 -19.68
CA ARG A 39 -26.30 22.44 -19.08
C ARG A 39 -27.60 23.26 -19.11
N SER A 40 -28.36 23.25 -18.02
CA SER A 40 -29.34 24.29 -17.75
C SER A 40 -28.64 25.42 -17.02
N ALA A 41 -28.53 26.56 -17.71
CA ALA A 41 -28.09 27.80 -17.13
C ALA A 41 -29.11 28.24 -16.08
N VAL A 42 -28.68 28.35 -14.82
CA VAL A 42 -29.45 29.03 -13.76
C VAL A 42 -28.64 30.21 -13.29
N SER A 43 -29.32 31.36 -13.29
CA SER A 43 -28.75 32.70 -13.22
C SER A 43 -28.05 32.99 -11.90
N LEU A 44 -26.92 33.69 -12.04
CA LEU A 44 -26.20 34.34 -10.94
C LEU A 44 -27.11 35.39 -10.31
N LYS A 45 -27.59 35.13 -9.08
CA LYS A 45 -28.04 36.19 -8.18
C LYS A 45 -26.99 36.39 -7.09
N SER A 46 -26.52 37.62 -7.06
CA SER A 46 -25.52 38.19 -6.17
C SER A 46 -25.93 38.03 -4.70
N ILE A 47 -25.07 37.38 -3.92
CA ILE A 47 -25.08 37.49 -2.47
C ILE A 47 -23.79 38.22 -2.09
N ARG A 48 -23.98 39.42 -1.54
CA ARG A 48 -22.90 40.29 -1.03
C ARG A 48 -22.19 39.58 0.13
N PRO A 49 -20.85 39.59 0.22
CA PRO A 49 -20.19 39.21 1.45
C PRO A 49 -20.31 40.35 2.47
N ILE A 50 -20.98 40.06 3.58
CA ILE A 50 -20.87 40.83 4.81
C ILE A 50 -19.45 40.59 5.34
N ALA A 51 -18.72 41.67 5.56
CA ALA A 51 -17.46 41.66 6.28
C ALA A 51 -17.69 41.19 7.72
N ALA A 52 -16.98 40.14 8.14
CA ALA A 52 -16.72 39.89 9.56
C ALA A 52 -15.55 38.91 9.76
N ALA A 53 -14.58 39.39 10.52
CA ALA A 53 -13.68 38.64 11.40
C ALA A 53 -12.70 37.63 10.76
N THR A 54 -11.48 38.15 10.56
CA THR A 54 -10.21 37.44 10.71
C THR A 54 -10.21 36.48 11.91
N VAL A 55 -10.35 35.19 11.64
CA VAL A 55 -9.88 34.13 12.56
C VAL A 55 -8.49 33.76 12.12
N ALA A 56 -7.49 34.39 12.75
CA ALA A 56 -6.12 33.96 12.68
C ALA A 56 -6.02 32.54 13.23
N SER A 57 -5.71 31.58 12.36
CA SER A 57 -5.21 30.27 12.80
C SER A 57 -3.78 30.48 13.31
N PRO A 58 -3.42 30.09 14.54
CA PRO A 58 -2.03 30.03 14.97
C PRO A 58 -1.45 28.67 14.51
N PRO A 59 -0.57 28.61 13.49
CA PRO A 59 -0.14 27.34 12.93
C PRO A 59 1.30 27.02 13.34
N GLU A 60 1.67 27.12 14.62
CA GLU A 60 3.03 26.74 15.09
C GLU A 60 3.07 26.01 16.45
N LEU A 61 1.94 25.87 17.16
CA LEU A 61 1.88 25.24 18.50
C LEU A 61 1.50 23.75 18.49
N GLU A 62 1.11 23.19 17.35
CA GLU A 62 0.68 21.79 17.23
C GLU A 62 1.85 20.78 17.13
N GLY A 63 2.97 21.18 16.51
CA GLY A 63 4.14 20.30 16.37
C GLY A 63 4.83 20.01 17.71
N ILE A 64 4.95 21.03 18.55
CA ILE A 64 5.54 20.91 19.90
C ILE A 64 4.67 20.01 20.79
N THR A 65 3.34 20.03 20.61
CA THR A 65 2.41 19.20 21.37
C THR A 65 2.48 17.73 20.95
N LEU A 66 2.54 17.43 19.65
CA LEU A 66 2.66 16.04 19.17
C LEU A 66 4.00 15.41 19.54
N GLU A 67 5.12 16.15 19.43
CA GLU A 67 6.42 15.66 19.87
C GLU A 67 6.44 15.30 21.36
N LYS A 68 5.90 16.19 22.21
CA LYS A 68 5.77 15.94 23.65
C LYS A 68 4.89 14.72 23.91
N TYR A 69 3.75 14.60 23.22
CA TYR A 69 2.86 13.46 23.32
C TYR A 69 3.56 12.13 23.00
N VAL A 70 4.31 12.06 21.89
CA VAL A 70 5.06 10.85 21.51
C VAL A 70 6.11 10.49 22.55
N LYS A 71 6.86 11.48 23.06
CA LYS A 71 7.90 11.27 24.08
C LYS A 71 7.30 10.76 25.40
N THR A 72 6.15 11.29 25.83
CA THR A 72 5.45 10.84 27.04
C THR A 72 4.90 9.43 26.90
N ARG A 73 4.34 9.07 25.73
CA ARG A 73 3.78 7.74 25.48
C ARG A 73 4.82 6.63 25.35
N LEU A 74 6.03 6.97 24.88
CA LEU A 74 7.12 6.02 24.60
C LEU A 74 8.35 6.27 25.49
N PRO A 75 8.31 5.90 26.79
CA PRO A 75 9.51 5.92 27.62
C PRO A 75 10.56 4.95 27.05
N GLY A 76 11.83 5.36 27.07
CA GLY A 76 12.95 4.59 26.49
C GLY A 76 13.05 4.61 24.95
N GLY A 77 12.12 5.30 24.27
CA GLY A 77 12.11 5.45 22.81
C GLY A 77 11.91 4.13 22.05
N PHE A 78 11.90 4.19 20.71
CA PHE A 78 11.46 3.13 19.78
C PHE A 78 12.14 1.75 19.92
N ALA A 79 13.26 1.64 20.63
CA ALA A 79 13.98 0.38 20.79
C ALA A 79 13.48 -0.42 22.00
N ALA A 80 12.93 0.25 23.02
CA ALA A 80 12.56 -0.37 24.28
C ALA A 80 11.17 -1.04 24.26
N GLN A 81 10.31 -0.71 23.29
CA GLN A 81 8.94 -1.25 23.28
C GLN A 81 8.88 -2.70 22.81
N ARG A 82 7.90 -3.42 23.37
CA ARG A 82 7.65 -4.84 23.10
C ARG A 82 7.05 -5.06 21.72
N ILE A 83 6.01 -4.28 21.38
CA ILE A 83 5.24 -4.44 20.15
C ILE A 83 5.82 -3.55 19.05
N ILE A 84 6.87 -4.06 18.40
CA ILE A 84 7.56 -3.36 17.32
C ILE A 84 7.48 -4.08 15.98
N GLY A 85 7.29 -3.32 14.92
CA GLY A 85 7.28 -3.78 13.54
C GLY A 85 8.29 -3.02 12.69
N THR A 86 8.83 -3.69 11.68
CA THR A 86 9.70 -3.04 10.69
C THR A 86 9.20 -3.36 9.29
N GLY A 87 9.13 -2.35 8.45
CA GLY A 87 8.78 -2.53 7.04
C GLY A 87 9.76 -1.80 6.14
N ARG A 88 9.94 -2.36 4.93
CA ARG A 88 10.86 -1.83 3.93
C ARG A 88 10.27 -1.99 2.54
N ARG A 89 10.29 -0.92 1.74
CA ARG A 89 9.89 -0.96 0.33
C ARG A 89 10.75 -0.01 -0.49
N LYS A 90 11.25 -0.48 -1.65
CA LYS A 90 12.27 0.26 -2.42
C LYS A 90 13.42 0.64 -1.48
N CYS A 91 13.74 1.93 -1.37
CA CYS A 91 14.74 2.45 -0.44
C CYS A 91 14.16 3.00 0.87
N ALA A 92 12.83 2.91 1.08
CA ALA A 92 12.18 3.40 2.28
C ALA A 92 12.19 2.35 3.40
N ILE A 93 12.47 2.80 4.61
CA ILE A 93 12.49 2.00 5.83
C ILE A 93 11.57 2.66 6.86
N ALA A 94 10.72 1.85 7.50
CA ALA A 94 9.83 2.30 8.56
C ALA A 94 10.01 1.42 9.80
N ARG A 95 10.21 2.06 10.96
CA ARG A 95 10.15 1.45 12.29
C ARG A 95 8.83 1.87 12.93
N VAL A 96 8.01 0.89 13.28
CA VAL A 96 6.66 1.08 13.81
C VAL A 96 6.63 0.54 15.24
N VAL A 97 6.03 1.30 16.14
CA VAL A 97 5.65 0.87 17.48
C VAL A 97 4.12 0.94 17.56
N LEU A 98 3.50 -0.15 18.00
CA LEU A 98 2.08 -0.16 18.32
C LEU A 98 1.90 -0.03 19.84
N GLN A 99 0.91 0.73 20.23
CA GLN A 99 0.50 0.89 21.62
C GLN A 99 -1.03 0.92 21.68
N GLU A 100 -1.62 0.39 22.74
CA GLU A 100 -3.07 0.47 22.96
C GLU A 100 -3.49 1.92 23.20
N GLY A 101 -4.57 2.36 22.57
CA GLY A 101 -4.93 3.76 22.53
C GLY A 101 -6.19 4.07 21.73
N THR A 102 -6.21 5.26 21.13
CA THR A 102 -7.39 5.89 20.51
C THR A 102 -7.47 5.77 18.99
N GLY A 103 -6.41 5.33 18.32
CA GLY A 103 -6.35 5.30 16.85
C GLY A 103 -5.49 6.39 16.22
N LYS A 104 -4.63 7.07 16.99
CA LYS A 104 -3.78 8.15 16.48
C LYS A 104 -2.63 7.57 15.68
N VAL A 105 -2.38 8.11 14.48
CA VAL A 105 -1.26 7.71 13.63
C VAL A 105 -0.31 8.89 13.47
N ILE A 106 0.88 8.78 14.07
CA ILE A 106 1.90 9.82 14.08
C ILE A 106 3.16 9.31 13.36
N ILE A 107 3.63 10.08 12.37
CA ILE A 107 4.78 9.74 11.53
C ILE A 107 5.83 10.86 11.67
N ASN A 108 7.02 10.52 12.16
CA ASN A 108 8.12 11.48 12.37
C ASN A 108 7.66 12.75 13.12
N TYR A 109 6.85 12.54 14.18
CA TYR A 109 6.27 13.59 15.02
C TYR A 109 5.26 14.52 14.36
N ARG A 110 4.77 14.17 13.16
CA ARG A 110 3.69 14.87 12.47
C ARG A 110 2.49 13.96 12.32
N ASP A 111 1.32 14.55 12.11
CA ASP A 111 0.11 13.77 11.84
C ASP A 111 0.19 13.06 10.50
N ALA A 112 -0.46 11.89 10.40
CA ALA A 112 -0.45 11.09 9.18
C ALA A 112 -0.96 11.85 7.95
N LYS A 113 -2.01 12.68 8.11
CA LYS A 113 -2.59 13.47 7.01
C LYS A 113 -1.62 14.55 6.52
N GLU A 114 -0.94 15.23 7.44
CA GLU A 114 0.05 16.26 7.11
C GLU A 114 1.27 15.64 6.43
N TYR A 115 1.86 14.59 7.03
CA TYR A 115 3.06 13.94 6.51
C TYR A 115 2.86 13.31 5.12
N LEU A 116 1.69 12.70 4.89
CA LEU A 116 1.34 12.07 3.61
C LEU A 116 0.64 13.04 2.64
N GLN A 117 0.71 14.36 2.88
CA GLN A 117 0.19 15.40 1.99
C GLN A 117 -1.30 15.23 1.65
N GLY A 118 -2.09 14.64 2.56
CA GLY A 118 -3.51 14.38 2.36
C GLY A 118 -3.84 13.39 1.24
N ASN A 119 -2.87 12.65 0.69
CA ASN A 119 -3.14 11.72 -0.40
C ASN A 119 -3.98 10.52 0.10
N PRO A 120 -5.21 10.31 -0.43
CA PRO A 120 -6.11 9.28 0.08
C PRO A 120 -5.55 7.87 -0.08
N LEU A 121 -4.80 7.60 -1.16
CA LEU A 121 -4.22 6.29 -1.41
C LEU A 121 -3.15 5.92 -0.37
N TRP A 122 -2.30 6.88 0.00
CA TRP A 122 -1.23 6.64 0.98
C TRP A 122 -1.79 6.47 2.38
N LEU A 123 -2.80 7.26 2.74
CA LEU A 123 -3.53 7.11 4.01
C LEU A 123 -4.24 5.76 4.09
N GLN A 124 -4.87 5.33 2.99
CA GLN A 124 -5.51 4.03 2.92
C GLN A 124 -4.52 2.90 3.18
N TYR A 125 -3.34 2.90 2.54
CA TYR A 125 -2.33 1.86 2.76
C TYR A 125 -1.90 1.73 4.24
N VAL A 126 -1.77 2.85 4.95
CA VAL A 126 -1.41 2.85 6.37
C VAL A 126 -2.54 2.28 7.23
N LYS A 127 -3.80 2.56 6.89
CA LYS A 127 -4.98 2.09 7.63
C LYS A 127 -5.40 0.66 7.33
N THR A 128 -5.18 0.17 6.10
CA THR A 128 -5.59 -1.17 5.64
C THR A 128 -5.32 -2.31 6.64
N PRO A 129 -4.11 -2.47 7.23
CA PRO A 129 -3.85 -3.56 8.17
C PRO A 129 -4.66 -3.49 9.46
N LEU A 130 -5.03 -2.28 9.92
CA LEU A 130 -5.90 -2.09 11.08
C LEU A 130 -7.37 -2.34 10.71
N LEU A 131 -7.78 -1.87 9.53
CA LEU A 131 -9.12 -2.09 8.98
C LEU A 131 -9.46 -3.58 8.82
N THR A 132 -8.52 -4.39 8.32
CA THR A 132 -8.73 -5.84 8.14
C THR A 132 -9.10 -6.55 9.45
N LEU A 133 -8.63 -6.04 10.59
CA LEU A 133 -8.91 -6.62 11.91
C LEU A 133 -9.94 -5.81 12.72
N GLY A 134 -10.37 -4.65 12.22
CA GLY A 134 -11.29 -3.76 12.94
C GLY A 134 -10.66 -2.99 14.11
N PHE A 135 -9.33 -2.87 14.18
CA PHE A 135 -8.63 -2.23 15.30
C PHE A 135 -8.25 -0.76 15.06
N GLU A 136 -9.06 -0.04 14.29
CA GLU A 136 -8.76 1.37 13.97
C GLU A 136 -8.75 2.27 15.21
N THR A 137 -9.64 2.01 16.16
CA THR A 137 -9.81 2.81 17.38
C THR A 137 -9.03 2.26 18.56
N SER A 138 -8.51 1.03 18.48
CA SER A 138 -7.89 0.32 19.61
C SER A 138 -6.41 0.58 19.77
N TYR A 139 -5.69 0.92 18.69
CA TYR A 139 -4.23 1.10 18.72
C TYR A 139 -3.82 2.48 18.22
N ASP A 140 -2.93 3.11 18.96
CA ASP A 140 -2.12 4.23 18.46
C ASP A 140 -0.86 3.68 17.76
N VAL A 141 -0.47 4.35 16.67
CA VAL A 141 0.66 3.98 15.83
C VAL A 141 1.69 5.10 15.83
N PHE A 142 2.89 4.79 16.30
CA PHE A 142 4.03 5.70 16.24
C PHE A 142 5.06 5.17 15.25
N VAL A 143 5.50 6.03 14.33
CA VAL A 143 6.40 5.62 13.26
C VAL A 143 7.59 6.57 13.14
N LYS A 144 8.78 5.98 12.98
CA LYS A 144 9.95 6.64 12.38
C LYS A 144 10.21 6.09 10.99
N ALA A 145 10.14 6.96 9.99
CA ALA A 145 10.34 6.59 8.58
C ALA A 145 11.46 7.43 7.95
N HIS A 146 12.32 6.78 7.17
CA HIS A 146 13.40 7.43 6.44
C HIS A 146 13.68 6.72 5.11
N GLY A 147 14.36 7.43 4.20
CA GLY A 147 14.73 6.93 2.88
C GLY A 147 13.54 6.85 1.89
N GLY A 148 13.86 6.73 0.61
CA GLY A 148 12.87 6.66 -0.47
C GLY A 148 12.00 7.92 -0.57
N GLY A 149 10.72 7.75 -0.91
CA GLY A 149 9.72 8.82 -0.94
C GLY A 149 8.40 8.39 -0.27
N LEU A 150 7.46 9.32 -0.12
CA LEU A 150 6.25 9.17 0.72
C LEU A 150 5.42 7.92 0.39
N SER A 151 5.21 7.62 -0.90
CA SER A 151 4.49 6.40 -1.31
C SER A 151 5.18 5.11 -0.87
N GLY A 152 6.53 5.07 -0.95
CA GLY A 152 7.31 3.93 -0.49
C GLY A 152 7.29 3.80 1.03
N GLN A 153 7.32 4.93 1.73
CA GLN A 153 7.23 4.98 3.19
C GLN A 153 5.85 4.54 3.68
N ALA A 154 4.75 5.00 3.08
CA ALA A 154 3.39 4.58 3.45
C ALA A 154 3.20 3.05 3.36
N GLN A 155 3.73 2.43 2.31
CA GLN A 155 3.66 0.97 2.16
C GLN A 155 4.65 0.23 3.06
N ALA A 156 5.81 0.81 3.36
CA ALA A 156 6.69 0.28 4.40
C ALA A 156 6.03 0.33 5.79
N ILE A 157 5.29 1.39 6.10
CA ILE A 157 4.51 1.52 7.34
C ILE A 157 3.43 0.44 7.39
N SER A 158 2.69 0.24 6.30
CA SER A 158 1.66 -0.81 6.19
C SER A 158 2.20 -2.20 6.57
N LEU A 159 3.34 -2.59 5.97
CA LEU A 159 4.01 -3.86 6.31
C LEU A 159 4.53 -3.87 7.75
N GLY A 160 5.01 -2.73 8.26
CA GLY A 160 5.45 -2.59 9.64
C GLY A 160 4.32 -2.81 10.65
N ILE A 161 3.15 -2.21 10.41
CA ILE A 161 1.95 -2.39 11.25
C ILE A 161 1.50 -3.86 11.21
N ALA A 162 1.41 -4.47 10.03
CA ALA A 162 1.02 -5.88 9.91
C ALA A 162 1.97 -6.82 10.69
N ARG A 163 3.28 -6.55 10.69
CA ARG A 163 4.26 -7.30 11.47
C ARG A 163 4.17 -7.05 12.97
N ALA A 164 3.83 -5.82 13.38
CA ALA A 164 3.61 -5.50 14.78
C ALA A 164 2.36 -6.20 15.31
N LEU A 165 1.27 -6.25 14.54
CA LEU A 165 0.04 -6.98 14.89
C LEU A 165 0.28 -8.48 15.08
N LEU A 166 1.13 -9.10 14.26
CA LEU A 166 1.52 -10.50 14.46
C LEU A 166 2.26 -10.75 15.78
N LYS A 167 2.98 -9.76 16.31
CA LYS A 167 3.64 -9.88 17.61
C LYS A 167 2.67 -9.73 18.78
N VAL A 168 1.52 -9.10 18.56
CA VAL A 168 0.46 -9.02 19.57
C VAL A 168 -0.20 -10.39 19.71
N SER A 169 -0.70 -10.93 18.60
CA SER A 169 -1.27 -12.28 18.55
C SER A 169 -1.00 -12.95 17.21
N GLU A 170 -0.57 -14.21 17.25
CA GLU A 170 -0.31 -15.00 16.03
C GLU A 170 -1.59 -15.37 15.27
N ASN A 171 -2.74 -15.35 15.94
CA ASN A 171 -4.07 -15.64 15.38
C ASN A 171 -4.43 -14.71 14.21
N HIS A 172 -3.85 -13.49 14.16
CA HIS A 172 -4.10 -12.53 13.09
C HIS A 172 -3.40 -12.89 11.77
N ARG A 173 -2.60 -13.96 11.73
CA ARG A 173 -1.86 -14.37 10.54
C ARG A 173 -2.75 -14.78 9.36
N ALA A 174 -3.82 -15.51 9.62
CA ALA A 174 -4.73 -15.97 8.57
C ALA A 174 -5.40 -14.81 7.80
N PRO A 175 -6.08 -13.84 8.45
CA PRO A 175 -6.70 -12.72 7.75
C PRO A 175 -5.67 -11.84 7.04
N LEU A 176 -4.55 -11.52 7.69
CA LEU A 176 -3.50 -10.67 7.09
C LEU A 176 -2.82 -11.33 5.88
N ARG A 177 -2.69 -12.66 5.87
CA ARG A 177 -2.14 -13.40 4.74
C ARG A 177 -3.13 -13.49 3.58
N LYS A 178 -4.43 -13.64 3.86
CA LYS A 178 -5.49 -13.65 2.85
C LYS A 178 -5.53 -12.34 2.05
N GLU A 179 -5.38 -11.21 2.75
CA GLU A 179 -5.29 -9.87 2.15
C GLU A 179 -3.91 -9.54 1.55
N GLY A 180 -2.92 -10.42 1.68
CA GLY A 180 -1.58 -10.23 1.10
C GLY A 180 -0.70 -9.17 1.79
N LEU A 181 -1.01 -8.76 3.01
CA LEU A 181 -0.37 -7.65 3.71
C LEU A 181 1.00 -7.99 4.34
N LEU A 182 1.29 -9.28 4.51
CA LEU A 182 2.54 -9.77 5.11
C LEU A 182 3.69 -9.90 4.10
N THR A 183 3.37 -9.90 2.80
CA THR A 183 4.35 -10.09 1.74
C THR A 183 5.10 -8.79 1.49
N ARG A 184 6.44 -8.83 1.60
CA ARG A 184 7.27 -7.71 1.16
C ARG A 184 7.25 -7.63 -0.36
N ASP A 185 6.93 -6.47 -0.90
CA ASP A 185 7.10 -6.22 -2.34
C ASP A 185 8.59 -6.10 -2.69
N SER A 186 9.07 -7.05 -3.48
CA SER A 186 10.47 -7.17 -3.91
C SER A 186 10.81 -6.27 -5.10
N ARG A 187 9.83 -5.60 -5.73
CA ARG A 187 10.06 -4.78 -6.93
C ARG A 187 10.92 -3.55 -6.59
N VAL A 188 12.06 -3.44 -7.25
CA VAL A 188 13.01 -2.32 -7.15
C VAL A 188 13.32 -1.78 -8.54
N VAL A 189 13.80 -0.54 -8.62
CA VAL A 189 14.21 0.07 -9.89
C VAL A 189 15.36 -0.74 -10.50
N GLU A 190 15.15 -1.21 -11.74
CA GLU A 190 16.19 -1.86 -12.51
C GLU A 190 17.31 -0.87 -12.86
N ARG A 191 18.57 -1.31 -12.76
CA ARG A 191 19.73 -0.50 -13.15
C ARG A 191 19.69 -0.14 -14.64
N LYS A 192 20.35 0.95 -15.01
CA LYS A 192 20.63 1.27 -16.41
C LYS A 192 21.60 0.23 -16.99
N LYS A 193 21.27 -0.33 -18.15
CA LYS A 193 22.18 -1.21 -18.90
C LYS A 193 23.00 -0.37 -19.88
N VAL A 194 24.25 -0.76 -20.11
CA VAL A 194 25.13 -0.09 -21.09
C VAL A 194 24.52 -0.15 -22.49
N GLY A 195 24.73 0.91 -23.28
CA GLY A 195 24.11 1.04 -24.62
C GLY A 195 22.63 1.45 -24.63
N LEU A 196 21.92 1.44 -23.50
CA LEU A 196 20.52 1.87 -23.41
C LEU A 196 20.39 3.26 -22.76
N LYS A 197 19.33 4.00 -23.12
CA LYS A 197 19.02 5.32 -22.52
C LYS A 197 18.52 5.19 -21.07
N LYS A 198 17.79 4.11 -20.76
CA LYS A 198 17.30 3.75 -19.40
C LYS A 198 17.47 2.23 -19.18
N ALA A 199 16.79 1.64 -18.20
CA ALA A 199 16.86 0.19 -17.92
C ALA A 199 16.54 -0.69 -19.16
N ARG A 200 15.50 -0.34 -19.91
CA ARG A 200 15.04 -1.09 -21.11
C ARG A 200 14.84 -0.22 -22.36
N LYS A 201 14.93 1.11 -22.24
CA LYS A 201 14.70 2.04 -23.35
C LYS A 201 15.93 2.09 -24.26
N ALA A 202 15.82 1.50 -25.44
CA ALA A 202 16.81 1.64 -26.50
C ALA A 202 16.82 3.06 -27.08
N PRO A 203 17.97 3.57 -27.56
CA PRO A 203 17.98 4.73 -28.43
C PRO A 203 17.20 4.44 -29.73
N GLN A 204 16.67 5.49 -30.34
CA GLN A 204 16.12 5.38 -31.69
C GLN A 204 17.27 5.10 -32.66
N PHE A 205 17.08 4.13 -33.56
CA PHE A 205 18.06 3.74 -34.56
C PHE A 205 17.35 3.68 -35.93
N SER A 206 17.93 4.33 -36.95
CA SER A 206 17.53 4.09 -38.33
C SER A 206 18.33 2.91 -38.86
N LYS A 207 17.68 1.95 -39.50
CA LYS A 207 18.36 0.79 -40.08
C LYS A 207 19.12 1.13 -41.37
N ARG A 208 18.81 2.27 -41.99
CA ARG A 208 19.40 2.79 -43.22
C ARG A 208 19.41 4.31 -43.17
#